data_AF-A0A2S9FZG8-F1
#
_entry.id   AF-A0A2S9FZG8-F1
#
_cell.length_a   1.000
_cell.length_b   1.000
_cell.length_c   1.000
_cell.angle_alpha   90.00
_cell.angle_beta   90.00
_cell.angle_gamma   90.00
#
_symmetry.space_group_name_H-M   'P 1'
#
loop_
_entity.id
_entity.type
_entity.pdbx_description
1 polymer ?
#
loop_
_entity_poly.entity_id
_entity_poly.type
_entity_poly.pdbx_seq_one_letter_code
_entity_poly.pdbx_strand_id
1 'polypeptide(L)'
;APCDVATYAMGMAASMGEFLLAAGTKGKRYALPHARILMHQPLGGITGGATDIAIQAEQFAVIKKEMFRLNAEFTGQTLERIEAD
;
A
#
# COMPACT_ATOMS: atom_id res chain seq x y z
N ALA A 1 -20.95 -15.89 -1.45
CA ALA A 1 -21.39 -14.61 -0.87
C ALA A 1 -20.14 -13.78 -0.59
N PRO A 2 -20.16 -12.44 -0.75
CA PRO A 2 -19.04 -11.62 -0.31
C PRO A 2 -18.92 -11.75 1.22
N CYS A 3 -17.72 -12.09 1.69
CA CYS A 3 -17.41 -12.22 3.10
C CYS A 3 -16.65 -10.97 3.55
N ASP A 4 -17.08 -10.36 4.64
CA ASP A 4 -16.30 -9.29 5.26
C ASP A 4 -14.98 -9.82 5.80
N VAL A 5 -13.91 -9.04 5.62
CA VAL A 5 -12.57 -9.37 6.11
C VAL A 5 -12.21 -8.43 7.25
N ALA A 6 -12.00 -8.99 8.43
CA ALA A 6 -11.44 -8.25 9.57
C ALA A 6 -9.92 -8.37 9.55
N THR A 7 -9.21 -7.24 9.68
CA THR A 7 -7.75 -7.18 9.66
C THR A 7 -7.22 -6.74 11.03
N TYR A 8 -6.16 -7.39 11.50
CA TYR A 8 -5.57 -7.17 12.83
C TYR A 8 -4.05 -6.96 12.71
N ALA A 9 -3.57 -5.78 13.07
CA ALA A 9 -2.15 -5.48 13.17
C ALA A 9 -1.62 -5.93 14.55
N MET A 10 -0.66 -6.85 14.54
CA MET A 10 0.01 -7.36 15.75
C MET A 10 1.52 -7.25 15.55
N GLY A 11 2.21 -6.52 16.43
CA GLY A 11 3.64 -6.24 16.28
C GLY A 11 3.90 -5.17 15.21
N MET A 12 3.92 -5.54 13.94
CA MET A 12 4.17 -4.60 12.84
C MET A 12 3.35 -4.92 11.59
N ALA A 13 2.76 -3.90 10.98
CA ALA A 13 2.21 -3.92 9.63
C ALA A 13 2.95 -2.86 8.81
N ALA A 14 3.85 -3.29 7.93
CA ALA A 14 4.72 -2.39 7.17
C ALA A 14 4.61 -2.68 5.68
N SER A 15 4.74 -1.64 4.85
CA SER A 15 4.69 -1.78 3.39
C SER A 15 3.38 -2.45 2.96
N MET A 16 3.45 -3.51 2.14
CA MET A 16 2.29 -4.32 1.78
C MET A 16 1.47 -4.85 2.97
N GLY A 17 2.09 -5.04 4.15
CA GLY A 17 1.36 -5.42 5.36
C GLY A 17 0.43 -4.31 5.87
N GLU A 18 0.84 -3.04 5.77
CA GLU A 18 0.00 -1.88 6.05
C GLU A 18 -1.12 -1.75 5.01
N PHE A 19 -0.77 -1.89 3.73
CA PHE A 19 -1.73 -1.82 2.64
C PHE A 19 -2.86 -2.85 2.79
N LEU A 20 -2.53 -4.10 3.12
CA LEU A 20 -3.52 -5.15 3.38
C LEU A 20 -4.32 -4.91 4.66
N LEU A 21 -3.70 -4.34 5.70
CA LEU A 21 -4.41 -3.93 6.92
C LEU A 21 -5.48 -2.88 6.58
N ALA A 22 -5.13 -1.88 5.77
CA ALA A 22 -6.04 -0.83 5.32
C ALA A 22 -7.15 -1.35 4.40
N ALA A 23 -6.88 -2.36 3.57
CA ALA A 23 -7.84 -2.95 2.64
C ALA A 23 -8.99 -3.77 3.30
N GLY A 24 -8.90 -4.06 4.61
CA GLY A 24 -9.97 -4.74 5.35
C GLY A 24 -11.29 -3.97 5.33
N THR A 25 -12.41 -4.66 5.60
CA THR A 25 -13.74 -4.03 5.61
C THR A 25 -13.76 -2.83 6.56
N LYS A 26 -14.24 -1.66 6.09
CA LYS A 26 -14.32 -0.44 6.90
C LYS A 26 -15.08 -0.71 8.21
N GLY A 27 -14.51 -0.29 9.34
CA GLY A 27 -15.04 -0.58 10.68
C GLY A 27 -14.64 -1.95 11.25
N LYS A 28 -13.90 -2.79 10.50
CA LYS A 28 -13.37 -4.09 10.95
C LYS A 28 -11.84 -4.18 10.85
N ARG A 29 -11.16 -3.03 10.94
CA ARG A 29 -9.69 -2.91 10.86
C ARG A 29 -9.17 -2.49 12.21
N TYR A 30 -8.28 -3.28 12.79
CA TYR A 30 -7.82 -3.12 14.17
C TYR A 30 -6.30 -3.19 14.25
N ALA A 31 -5.75 -2.51 15.25
CA ALA A 31 -4.34 -2.60 15.60
C ALA A 31 -4.22 -2.70 17.11
N LEU A 32 -3.34 -3.58 17.60
CA LEU A 32 -3.04 -3.64 19.03
C LEU A 32 -2.34 -2.35 19.49
N PRO A 33 -2.43 -1.98 20.79
CA PRO A 33 -1.89 -0.70 21.29
C PRO A 33 -0.40 -0.46 21.03
N HIS A 34 0.39 -1.53 20.88
CA HIS A 34 1.82 -1.47 20.62
C HIS A 34 2.20 -1.85 19.19
N ALA A 35 1.22 -2.05 18.30
CA ALA A 35 1.51 -2.32 16.90
C ALA A 35 2.12 -1.07 16.24
N ARG A 36 3.09 -1.29 15.35
CA ARG A 36 3.66 -0.26 14.48
C ARG A 36 3.08 -0.40 13.09
N ILE A 37 2.57 0.69 12.54
CA ILE A 37 2.10 0.76 11.16
C ILE A 37 3.09 1.64 10.40
N LEU A 38 3.61 1.14 9.28
CA LEU A 38 4.58 1.85 8.46
C LEU A 38 4.13 1.83 7.00
N MET A 39 3.70 2.98 6.52
CA MET A 39 3.50 3.24 5.09
C MET A 39 4.82 3.74 4.50
N HIS A 40 5.15 3.29 3.29
CA HIS A 40 6.21 3.89 2.48
C HIS A 40 5.94 3.59 1.01
N GLN A 41 6.48 4.44 0.13
CA GLN A 41 6.38 4.21 -1.31
C GLN A 41 6.92 2.82 -1.73
N PRO A 42 6.34 2.18 -2.76
CA PRO A 42 6.88 0.93 -3.29
C PRO A 42 8.35 1.07 -3.65
N LEU A 43 9.11 -0.02 -3.50
CA LEU A 43 10.52 -0.11 -3.88
C LEU A 43 10.67 -1.22 -4.93
N GLY A 44 11.51 -0.98 -5.93
CA GLY A 44 11.79 -1.94 -6.99
C GLY A 44 13.20 -1.76 -7.52
N GLY A 45 13.87 -2.86 -7.83
CA GLY A 45 15.13 -2.86 -8.57
C GLY A 45 14.86 -3.08 -10.05
N ILE A 46 15.49 -2.28 -10.91
CA ILE A 46 15.36 -2.38 -12.37
C ILE A 46 16.72 -2.74 -12.94
N THR A 47 16.75 -3.72 -13.85
CA THR A 47 17.98 -4.19 -14.52
C THR A 47 17.66 -4.66 -15.94
N GLY A 48 18.65 -4.66 -16.83
CA GLY A 48 18.52 -5.10 -18.22
C GLY A 48 19.11 -4.12 -19.23
N GLY A 49 18.78 -4.33 -20.51
CA GLY A 49 19.12 -3.36 -21.55
C GLY A 49 18.32 -2.08 -21.40
N ALA A 50 18.68 -1.02 -22.14
CA ALA A 50 18.01 0.28 -22.05
C ALA A 50 16.48 0.18 -22.26
N THR A 51 16.04 -0.66 -23.20
CA THR A 51 14.61 -0.92 -23.46
C THR A 51 13.92 -1.59 -22.28
N ASP A 52 14.54 -2.60 -21.67
CA ASP A 52 13.97 -3.32 -20.53
C ASP A 52 13.85 -2.40 -19.31
N ILE A 53 14.86 -1.54 -19.10
CA ILE A 53 14.86 -0.53 -18.04
C ILE A 53 13.69 0.43 -18.24
N ALA A 54 13.49 0.93 -19.46
CA ALA A 54 12.40 1.88 -19.76
C ALA A 54 11.02 1.26 -19.52
N ILE A 55 10.80 0.03 -19.98
CA ILE A 55 9.52 -0.69 -19.80
C ILE A 55 9.25 -0.92 -18.31
N GLN A 56 10.24 -1.40 -17.56
CA GLN A 56 10.07 -1.65 -16.13
C GLN A 56 9.83 -0.37 -15.33
N ALA A 57 10.51 0.73 -15.68
CA ALA A 57 10.30 2.02 -15.04
C ALA A 57 8.88 2.55 -15.28
N GLU A 58 8.36 2.42 -16.51
CA GLU A 58 6.99 2.80 -16.84
C GLU A 58 5.96 1.97 -16.05
N GLN A 59 6.12 0.64 -16.01
CA GLN A 59 5.23 -0.24 -15.24
C GLN A 59 5.30 0.04 -13.74
N PHE A 60 6.49 0.30 -13.21
CA PHE A 60 6.66 0.66 -11.80
C PHE A 60 5.93 1.97 -11.45
N ALA A 61 5.98 2.97 -12.33
CA ALA A 61 5.24 4.22 -12.15
C ALA A 61 3.71 3.99 -12.16
N VAL A 62 3.21 3.09 -13.01
CA VAL A 62 1.79 2.70 -13.03
C VAL A 62 1.38 2.04 -11.72
N ILE A 63 2.15 1.05 -11.26
CA ILE A 63 1.89 0.32 -10.01
C ILE A 63 1.90 1.29 -8.82
N LYS A 64 2.90 2.18 -8.75
CA LYS A 64 3.01 3.17 -7.67
C LYS A 64 1.77 4.07 -7.59
N LYS A 65 1.30 4.59 -8.73
CA LYS A 65 0.09 5.43 -8.78
C LYS A 65 -1.16 4.67 -8.32
N GLU A 66 -1.32 3.43 -8.76
CA GLU A 66 -2.50 2.63 -8.37
C GLU A 66 -2.48 2.29 -6.87
N MET A 67 -1.32 1.95 -6.32
CA MET A 67 -1.17 1.72 -4.88
C MET A 67 -1.51 2.97 -4.07
N PHE A 68 -1.06 4.15 -4.50
CA PHE A 68 -1.39 5.41 -3.83
C PHE A 68 -2.89 5.74 -3.90
N ARG A 69 -3.52 5.54 -5.06
CA ARG A 69 -4.96 5.70 -5.24
C ARG A 69 -5.75 4.78 -4.30
N LEU A 70 -5.37 3.51 -4.21
CA LEU A 70 -6.02 2.53 -3.33
C LEU A 70 -5.79 2.86 -1.86
N ASN A 71 -4.58 3.26 -1.45
CA ASN A 71 -4.33 3.66 -0.07
C ASN A 71 -5.13 4.92 0.32
N ALA A 72 -5.26 5.89 -0.58
CA ALA A 72 -6.13 7.05 -0.39
C ALA A 72 -7.60 6.62 -0.20
N GLU A 73 -8.09 5.69 -1.04
CA GLU A 73 -9.45 5.13 -0.94
C GLU A 73 -9.69 4.40 0.39
N PHE A 74 -8.74 3.56 0.82
CA PHE A 74 -8.87 2.79 2.07
C PHE A 74 -8.81 3.69 3.31
N THR A 75 -7.92 4.68 3.32
CA THR A 75 -7.68 5.54 4.49
C THR A 75 -8.63 6.73 4.55
N GLY A 76 -9.19 7.16 3.41
CA GLY A 76 -9.96 8.39 3.26
C GLY A 76 -9.09 9.66 3.26
N GLN A 77 -7.76 9.53 3.16
CA GLN A 77 -6.86 10.67 2.97
C GLN A 77 -6.87 11.12 1.52
N THR A 78 -6.41 12.35 1.27
CA THR A 78 -6.23 12.83 -0.10
C THR A 78 -5.03 12.16 -0.76
N LEU A 79 -5.04 12.05 -2.09
CA LEU A 79 -3.94 11.45 -2.84
C LEU A 79 -2.63 12.24 -2.61
N GLU A 80 -2.72 13.56 -2.54
CA GLU A 80 -1.57 14.44 -2.29
C GLU A 80 -0.92 14.17 -0.93
N ARG A 81 -1.71 13.79 0.08
CA ARG A 81 -1.17 13.41 1.39
C ARG A 81 -0.47 12.06 1.33
N ILE A 82 -1.04 11.08 0.63
CA ILE A 82 -0.43 9.76 0.46
C ILE A 82 0.86 9.83 -0.36
N GLU A 83 0.93 10.73 -1.35
CA GLU A 83 2.14 10.94 -2.16
C GLU A 83 3.28 11.64 -1.40
N ALA A 84 2.94 12.42 -0.37
CA ALA A 84 3.89 13.17 0.44
C ALA A 84 4.47 12.39 1.63
N ASP A 85 3.76 11.37 2.12
CA ASP A 85 4.23 10.40 3.12
C ASP A 85 5.19 9.37 2.50
#